data_AF-A0A812QBY3-F1
#
_entry.id   AF-A0A812QBY3-F1
#
_cell.length_a   1.000
_cell.length_b   1.000
_cell.length_c   1.000
_cell.angle_alpha   90.00
_cell.angle_beta   90.00
_cell.angle_gamma   90.00
#
_symmetry.space_group_name_H-M   'P 1'
#
loop_
_entity.id
_entity.type
_entity.pdbx_description
1 polymer ?
#
loop_
_entity_poly.entity_id
_entity_poly.type
_entity_poly.pdbx_seq_one_letter_code
_entity_poly.pdbx_strand_id
1 'polypeptide(L)'
;MASLTVSADLLSFSEELADAAGNVIRQYWRKPVEVESKLEYDRPVAESPVTIADREAEKAMRDLIELRYPSHGIIGEEFGSLRQDAEWVWVLDPIDGTKSFITGKPLFGTLIALLRNGVPALGIIDQCVLGERWLGANGRTTLNGKASMAAIAMPTDWWRQGLEQISSSRQT
;
A
#
# COMPACT_ATOMS: atom_id res chain seq x y z
N MET A 1 -2.71 25.09 14.79
CA MET A 1 -2.08 23.87 14.24
C MET A 1 -1.57 24.21 12.85
N ALA A 2 -0.31 23.91 12.52
CA ALA A 2 0.18 24.09 11.16
C ALA A 2 -0.65 23.21 10.22
N SER A 3 -1.13 23.77 9.12
CA SER A 3 -1.79 23.00 8.06
C SER A 3 -0.83 21.91 7.58
N LEU A 4 -1.25 20.64 7.68
CA LEU A 4 -0.54 19.48 7.13
C LEU A 4 -0.68 19.51 5.60
N THR A 5 0.06 20.41 4.97
CA THR A 5 0.06 20.54 3.51
C THR A 5 1.14 19.63 2.92
N VAL A 6 0.72 18.64 2.13
CA VAL A 6 1.56 17.79 1.29
C VAL A 6 1.95 18.57 0.02
N SER A 7 3.23 18.55 -0.33
CA SER A 7 3.75 19.24 -1.52
C SER A 7 3.30 18.58 -2.82
N ALA A 8 3.37 19.32 -3.94
CA ALA A 8 3.11 18.77 -5.26
C ALA A 8 4.04 17.60 -5.61
N ASP A 9 5.30 17.67 -5.19
CA ASP A 9 6.28 16.60 -5.44
C ASP A 9 5.89 15.30 -4.71
N LEU A 10 5.48 15.39 -3.44
CA LEU A 10 5.03 14.22 -2.67
C LEU A 10 3.72 13.63 -3.21
N LEU A 11 2.82 14.48 -3.73
CA LEU A 11 1.60 14.04 -4.41
C LEU A 11 1.95 13.25 -5.67
N SER A 12 2.73 13.85 -6.57
CA SER A 12 3.15 13.18 -7.81
C SER A 12 3.92 11.89 -7.54
N PHE A 13 4.76 11.88 -6.50
CA PHE A 13 5.52 10.70 -6.13
C PHE A 13 4.62 9.59 -5.56
N SER A 14 3.60 9.93 -4.77
CA SER A 14 2.64 8.92 -4.28
C SER A 14 1.89 8.22 -5.41
N GLU A 15 1.57 8.94 -6.49
CA GLU A 15 0.98 8.36 -7.70
C GLU A 15 1.98 7.45 -8.44
N GLU A 16 3.27 7.83 -8.50
CA GLU A 16 4.34 6.99 -9.06
C GLU A 16 4.50 5.67 -8.30
N LEU A 17 4.38 5.70 -6.96
CA LEU A 17 4.40 4.48 -6.15
C LEU A 17 3.22 3.55 -6.46
N ALA A 18 2.01 4.11 -6.58
CA ALA A 18 0.83 3.34 -6.96
C ALA A 18 0.96 2.73 -8.36
N ASP A 19 1.56 3.47 -9.32
CA ASP A 19 1.85 2.95 -10.66
C ASP A 19 2.87 1.81 -10.62
N ALA A 20 3.93 1.94 -9.81
CA ALA A 20 4.95 0.91 -9.65
C ALA A 20 4.36 -0.39 -9.09
N ALA A 21 3.59 -0.31 -8.01
CA ALA A 21 2.89 -1.47 -7.45
C ALA A 21 1.92 -2.08 -8.47
N GLY A 22 1.07 -1.26 -9.10
CA GLY A 22 0.10 -1.73 -10.09
C GLY A 22 0.75 -2.43 -11.29
N ASN A 23 1.92 -1.97 -11.74
CA ASN A 23 2.68 -2.61 -12.83
C ASN A 23 3.18 -4.00 -12.47
N VAL A 24 3.57 -4.24 -11.22
CA VAL A 24 3.94 -5.56 -10.73
C VAL A 24 2.70 -6.43 -10.57
N ILE A 25 1.70 -5.95 -9.83
CA ILE A 25 0.49 -6.72 -9.47
C ILE A 25 -0.26 -7.22 -10.71
N ARG A 26 -0.39 -6.38 -11.75
CA ARG A 26 -1.03 -6.77 -13.03
C ARG A 26 -0.35 -7.95 -13.72
N GLN A 27 0.95 -8.19 -13.48
CA GLN A 27 1.64 -9.34 -14.05
C GLN A 27 1.23 -10.65 -13.38
N TYR A 28 0.76 -10.61 -12.14
CA TYR A 28 0.34 -11.80 -11.39
C TYR A 28 -1.17 -12.02 -11.41
N TRP A 29 -1.94 -10.97 -11.71
CA TRP A 29 -3.39 -11.03 -11.76
C TRP A 29 -3.93 -12.13 -12.68
N ARG A 30 -4.77 -13.01 -12.13
CA ARG A 30 -5.38 -14.18 -12.82
C ARG A 30 -4.38 -15.16 -13.43
N LYS A 31 -3.10 -15.11 -13.04
CA LYS A 31 -2.22 -16.23 -13.33
C LYS A 31 -2.70 -17.46 -12.54
N PRO A 32 -2.61 -18.67 -13.13
CA PRO A 32 -2.92 -19.90 -12.40
C PRO A 32 -2.07 -19.98 -11.14
N VAL A 33 -2.72 -20.16 -10.00
CA VAL A 33 -2.03 -20.58 -8.78
C VAL A 33 -1.86 -22.08 -8.87
N GLU A 34 -0.64 -22.54 -9.10
CA GLU A 34 -0.32 -23.95 -8.84
C GLU A 34 -0.46 -24.15 -7.33
N VAL A 35 -1.61 -24.70 -6.93
CA VAL A 35 -1.80 -25.17 -5.56
C VAL A 35 -1.02 -26.46 -5.46
N GLU A 36 0.29 -26.36 -5.22
CA GLU A 36 1.01 -27.48 -4.63
C GLU A 36 0.36 -27.73 -3.27
N SER A 37 -0.36 -28.85 -3.16
CA SER A 37 -0.97 -29.24 -1.90
C SER A 37 0.11 -29.27 -0.82
N LYS A 38 -0.12 -28.63 0.32
CA LYS A 38 0.71 -28.66 1.55
C LYS A 38 0.93 -30.08 2.14
N LEU A 39 0.70 -31.14 1.36
CA LEU A 39 0.73 -32.54 1.77
C LEU A 39 2.08 -33.23 1.49
N GLU A 40 3.01 -32.61 0.76
CA GLU A 40 4.38 -33.13 0.66
C GLU A 40 5.24 -32.55 1.79
N TYR A 41 5.33 -33.33 2.88
CA TYR A 41 6.05 -33.03 4.12
C TYR A 41 7.56 -32.74 3.96
N ASP A 42 8.11 -32.89 2.75
CA ASP A 42 9.55 -32.90 2.46
C ASP A 42 10.01 -31.90 1.37
N ARG A 43 9.13 -31.03 0.87
CA ARG A 43 9.51 -29.96 -0.07
C ARG A 43 9.25 -28.57 0.50
N PRO A 44 10.15 -27.58 0.27
CA PRO A 44 9.84 -26.20 0.56
C PRO A 44 8.61 -25.80 -0.27
N VAL A 45 7.53 -25.43 0.42
CA VAL A 45 6.29 -24.95 -0.19
C VAL A 45 6.65 -23.75 -1.08
N ALA A 46 6.41 -23.86 -2.39
CA ALA A 46 6.59 -22.74 -3.29
C ALA A 46 5.77 -21.54 -2.80
N GLU A 47 6.36 -20.33 -2.82
CA GLU A 47 5.62 -19.13 -2.47
C GLU A 47 4.41 -18.98 -3.39
N SER A 48 3.24 -18.70 -2.83
CA SER A 48 2.03 -18.52 -3.64
C SER A 48 2.19 -17.30 -4.56
N PRO A 49 1.57 -17.27 -5.75
CA PRO A 49 1.66 -16.11 -6.64
C PRO A 49 1.23 -14.79 -6.01
N VAL A 50 0.34 -14.83 -5.01
CA VAL A 50 -0.04 -13.62 -4.25
C VAL A 50 1.09 -13.17 -3.32
N THR A 51 1.80 -14.10 -2.69
CA THR A 51 2.98 -13.78 -1.86
C THR A 51 4.09 -13.16 -2.69
N ILE A 52 4.33 -13.68 -3.90
CA ILE A 52 5.33 -13.12 -4.82
C ILE A 52 4.90 -11.73 -5.29
N ALA A 53 3.63 -11.58 -5.70
CA ALA A 53 3.10 -10.29 -6.15
C ALA A 53 3.20 -9.21 -5.07
N ASP A 54 2.86 -9.56 -3.83
CA ASP A 54 2.90 -8.64 -2.69
C ASP A 54 4.33 -8.18 -2.38
N ARG A 55 5.26 -9.14 -2.26
CA ARG A 55 6.68 -8.87 -2.02
C ARG A 55 7.32 -8.05 -3.14
N GLU A 56 7.07 -8.38 -4.40
CA GLU A 56 7.66 -7.63 -5.52
C GLU A 56 7.09 -6.22 -5.64
N ALA A 57 5.79 -6.04 -5.36
CA ALA A 57 5.15 -4.72 -5.38
C ALA A 57 5.63 -3.84 -4.23
N GLU A 58 5.73 -4.37 -3.02
CA GLU A 58 6.32 -3.64 -1.88
C GLU A 58 7.77 -3.27 -2.17
N LYS A 59 8.56 -4.20 -2.72
CA LYS A 59 9.96 -3.94 -3.08
C LYS A 59 10.07 -2.81 -4.11
N ALA A 60 9.25 -2.83 -5.16
CA ALA A 60 9.26 -1.79 -6.19
C ALA A 60 8.98 -0.39 -5.59
N MET A 61 8.02 -0.28 -4.68
CA MET A 61 7.74 0.97 -3.97
C MET A 61 8.88 1.38 -3.06
N ARG A 62 9.44 0.44 -2.28
CA ARG A 62 10.57 0.70 -1.37
C ARG A 62 11.80 1.20 -2.11
N ASP A 63 12.19 0.54 -3.19
CA ASP A 63 13.34 0.94 -4.01
C ASP A 63 13.20 2.41 -4.48
N LEU A 64 12.00 2.81 -4.90
CA LEU A 64 11.70 4.19 -5.31
C LEU A 64 11.78 5.17 -4.13
N ILE A 65 11.20 4.81 -2.97
CA ILE A 65 11.21 5.65 -1.77
C ILE A 65 12.65 5.87 -1.30
N GLU A 66 13.44 4.81 -1.17
CA GLU A 66 14.81 4.90 -0.68
C GLU A 66 15.73 5.67 -1.64
N LEU A 67 15.46 5.58 -2.95
CA LEU A 67 16.18 6.36 -3.95
C LEU A 67 15.83 7.85 -3.91
N ARG A 68 14.54 8.20 -3.82
CA ARG A 68 14.09 9.59 -3.94
C ARG A 68 14.08 10.35 -2.61
N TYR A 69 13.77 9.64 -1.54
CA TYR A 69 13.62 10.18 -0.19
C TYR A 69 14.34 9.27 0.84
N PRO A 70 15.69 9.21 0.81
CA PRO A 70 16.47 8.31 1.68
C PRO A 70 16.31 8.59 3.17
N SER A 71 15.82 9.77 3.56
CA SER A 71 15.51 10.12 4.96
C SER A 71 14.11 9.69 5.42
N HIS A 72 13.21 9.29 4.52
CA HIS A 72 11.85 8.90 4.88
C HIS A 72 11.83 7.49 5.49
N GLY A 73 10.89 7.28 6.41
CA GLY A 73 10.56 5.97 6.94
C GLY A 73 9.62 5.19 6.04
N ILE A 74 9.58 3.88 6.25
CA ILE A 74 8.71 2.94 5.55
C ILE A 74 8.16 1.93 6.57
N ILE A 75 6.86 1.71 6.54
CA ILE A 75 6.16 0.62 7.21
C ILE A 75 5.49 -0.17 6.09
N GLY A 76 5.77 -1.48 6.00
CA GLY A 76 5.13 -2.36 5.05
C GLY A 76 5.05 -3.77 5.62
N GLU A 77 4.18 -4.60 5.06
CA GLU A 77 3.85 -5.92 5.58
C GLU A 77 4.96 -6.95 5.33
N GLU A 78 5.68 -6.84 4.20
CA GLU A 78 6.53 -7.93 3.69
C GLU A 78 8.01 -7.84 4.08
N PHE A 79 8.54 -6.64 4.26
CA PHE A 79 9.96 -6.42 4.59
C PHE A 79 10.18 -5.75 5.96
N GLY A 80 9.13 -5.62 6.77
CA GLY A 80 9.19 -4.95 8.07
C GLY A 80 9.48 -3.44 7.96
N SER A 81 9.67 -2.75 9.08
CA SER A 81 9.76 -1.29 9.05
C SER A 81 11.18 -0.73 9.04
N LEU A 82 11.30 0.49 8.52
CA LEU A 82 12.53 1.27 8.40
C LEU A 82 12.28 2.70 8.86
N ARG A 83 13.11 3.24 9.77
CA ARG A 83 13.06 4.65 10.24
C ARG A 83 11.66 5.13 10.62
N GLN A 84 10.94 4.36 11.46
CA GLN A 84 9.55 4.66 11.85
C GLN A 84 9.41 6.01 12.59
N ASP A 85 10.51 6.55 13.13
CA ASP A 85 10.60 7.82 13.85
C ASP A 85 10.92 9.02 12.96
N ALA A 86 11.06 8.82 11.65
CA ALA A 86 11.29 9.90 10.68
C ALA A 86 10.10 10.88 10.63
N GLU A 87 10.36 12.14 10.22
CA GLU A 87 9.29 13.12 10.00
C GLU A 87 8.27 12.61 8.99
N TRP A 88 8.73 11.97 7.91
CA TRP A 88 7.87 11.41 6.87
C TRP A 88 7.98 9.90 6.85
N VAL A 89 6.84 9.21 6.93
CA VAL A 89 6.80 7.74 6.93
C VAL A 89 5.75 7.26 5.93
N TRP A 90 6.16 6.43 4.99
CA TRP A 90 5.27 5.75 4.05
C TRP A 90 4.72 4.48 4.69
N VAL A 91 3.43 4.22 4.53
CA VAL A 91 2.77 2.99 4.97
C VAL A 91 2.23 2.29 3.73
N LEU A 92 2.63 1.03 3.52
CA LEU A 92 2.41 0.28 2.29
C LEU A 92 1.69 -1.03 2.59
N ASP A 93 0.59 -1.27 1.88
CA ASP A 93 -0.07 -2.57 1.76
C ASP A 93 -0.26 -2.82 0.25
N PRO A 94 0.57 -3.70 -0.37
CA PRO A 94 0.53 -3.88 -1.81
C PRO A 94 -0.76 -4.52 -2.31
N ILE A 95 -1.35 -5.47 -1.56
CA ILE A 95 -2.57 -6.20 -1.95
C ILE A 95 -3.52 -6.34 -0.74
N ASP A 96 -4.28 -5.28 -0.45
CA ASP A 96 -5.44 -5.37 0.43
C ASP A 96 -6.57 -6.12 -0.29
N GLY A 97 -7.13 -7.14 0.37
CA GLY A 97 -8.10 -8.04 -0.23
C GLY A 97 -7.49 -9.27 -0.91
N THR A 98 -6.43 -9.85 -0.32
CA THR A 98 -5.72 -11.06 -0.79
C THR A 98 -6.65 -12.19 -1.27
N LYS A 99 -7.78 -12.43 -0.58
CA LYS A 99 -8.78 -13.44 -1.00
C LYS A 99 -9.42 -13.10 -2.35
N SER A 100 -9.75 -11.84 -2.59
CA SER A 100 -10.26 -11.37 -3.88
C SER A 100 -9.20 -11.57 -4.96
N PHE A 101 -7.94 -11.23 -4.66
CA PHE A 101 -6.81 -11.41 -5.57
C PHE A 101 -6.65 -12.87 -6.01
N ILE A 102 -6.52 -13.80 -5.04
CA ILE A 102 -6.35 -15.24 -5.30
C ILE A 102 -7.55 -15.83 -6.08
N THR A 103 -8.77 -15.37 -5.78
CA THR A 103 -9.99 -15.89 -6.44
C THR A 103 -10.32 -15.21 -7.77
N GLY A 104 -9.46 -14.31 -8.27
CA GLY A 104 -9.68 -13.64 -9.55
C GLY A 104 -10.81 -12.61 -9.57
N LYS A 105 -11.26 -12.14 -8.38
CA LYS A 105 -12.24 -11.05 -8.19
C LYS A 105 -11.52 -9.70 -8.08
N PRO A 106 -11.90 -8.67 -8.87
CA PRO A 106 -11.16 -7.40 -8.94
C PRO A 106 -11.40 -6.48 -7.73
N LEU A 107 -11.78 -7.04 -6.58
CA LEU A 107 -12.10 -6.31 -5.35
C LEU A 107 -10.92 -6.37 -4.37
N PHE A 108 -9.77 -5.89 -4.85
CA PHE A 108 -8.52 -5.72 -4.10
C PHE A 108 -7.90 -4.39 -4.54
N GLY A 109 -6.95 -3.87 -3.77
CA GLY A 109 -6.21 -2.67 -4.16
C GLY A 109 -4.92 -2.47 -3.39
N THR A 110 -4.07 -1.60 -3.92
CA THR A 110 -2.87 -1.12 -3.22
C THR A 110 -3.28 0.00 -2.28
N LEU A 111 -2.88 -0.07 -1.01
CA LEU A 111 -3.03 1.02 -0.05
C LEU A 111 -1.68 1.68 0.19
N ILE A 112 -1.63 3.00 0.05
CA ILE A 112 -0.42 3.80 0.32
C ILE A 112 -0.83 4.97 1.19
N ALA A 113 -0.18 5.15 2.34
CA ALA A 113 -0.33 6.36 3.14
C ALA A 113 1.01 7.05 3.37
N LEU A 114 0.97 8.36 3.59
CA LEU A 114 2.11 9.16 4.01
C LEU A 114 1.76 9.84 5.33
N LEU A 115 2.54 9.54 6.36
CA LEU A 115 2.45 10.16 7.68
C LEU A 115 3.47 11.29 7.78
N ARG A 116 3.08 12.38 8.46
CA ARG A 116 4.00 13.43 8.92
C ARG A 116 4.00 13.48 10.45
N ASN A 117 5.13 13.19 11.08
CA ASN A 117 5.26 13.08 12.54
C ASN A 117 4.19 12.15 13.13
N GLY A 118 4.00 11.00 12.48
CA GLY A 118 2.95 10.04 12.80
C GLY A 118 1.58 10.37 12.22
N VAL A 119 1.22 11.63 11.95
CA VAL A 119 -0.15 11.98 11.53
C VAL A 119 -0.36 11.78 10.03
N PRO A 120 -1.43 11.10 9.56
CA PRO A 120 -1.72 10.96 8.14
C PRO A 120 -1.87 12.31 7.43
N ALA A 121 -1.11 12.46 6.35
CA ALA A 121 -1.09 13.65 5.51
C ALA A 121 -1.63 13.36 4.10
N LEU A 122 -1.45 12.13 3.61
CA LEU A 122 -1.94 11.63 2.32
C LEU A 122 -2.33 10.15 2.41
N GLY A 123 -3.32 9.75 1.61
CA GLY A 123 -3.68 8.35 1.38
C GLY A 123 -4.10 8.07 -0.06
N ILE A 124 -3.75 6.89 -0.57
CA ILE A 124 -4.14 6.36 -1.87
C ILE A 124 -4.79 4.99 -1.69
N ILE A 125 -5.86 4.76 -2.45
CA ILE A 125 -6.40 3.43 -2.75
C ILE A 125 -6.33 3.27 -4.26
N ASP A 126 -5.55 2.30 -4.76
CA ASP A 126 -5.39 2.03 -6.19
C ASP A 126 -5.92 0.64 -6.55
N GLN A 127 -7.01 0.61 -7.31
CA GLN A 127 -7.52 -0.61 -7.94
C GLN A 127 -6.94 -0.73 -9.34
N CYS A 128 -5.69 -1.15 -9.40
CA CYS A 128 -4.85 -1.14 -10.61
C CYS A 128 -5.46 -1.91 -11.81
N VAL A 129 -6.36 -2.86 -11.56
CA VAL A 129 -7.06 -3.65 -12.59
C VAL A 129 -8.36 -3.00 -13.07
N LEU A 130 -9.00 -2.18 -12.24
CA LEU A 130 -10.19 -1.41 -12.60
C LEU A 130 -9.83 -0.02 -13.16
N GLY A 131 -8.60 0.44 -12.93
CA GLY A 131 -8.18 1.78 -13.32
C GLY A 131 -8.85 2.86 -12.47
N GLU A 132 -9.13 2.54 -11.20
CA GLU A 132 -9.71 3.46 -10.23
C GLU A 132 -8.71 3.77 -9.13
N ARG A 133 -8.40 5.07 -8.96
CA ARG A 133 -7.49 5.58 -7.94
C ARG A 133 -8.19 6.66 -7.14
N TRP A 134 -8.31 6.43 -5.84
CA TRP A 134 -8.65 7.45 -4.87
C TRP A 134 -7.37 8.05 -4.32
N LEU A 135 -7.31 9.38 -4.24
CA LEU A 135 -6.21 10.10 -3.58
C LEU A 135 -6.81 11.15 -2.66
N GLY A 136 -6.49 11.06 -1.37
CA GLY A 136 -6.86 12.03 -0.35
C GLY A 136 -5.63 12.78 0.17
N ALA A 137 -5.62 14.10 0.07
CA ALA A 137 -4.57 14.97 0.62
C ALA A 137 -5.05 16.42 0.68
N ASN A 138 -4.46 17.25 1.54
CA ASN A 138 -4.71 18.70 1.59
C ASN A 138 -6.20 19.07 1.73
N GLY A 139 -6.98 18.25 2.45
CA GLY A 139 -8.42 18.45 2.65
C GLY A 139 -9.28 18.19 1.40
N ARG A 140 -8.76 17.47 0.40
CA ARG A 140 -9.46 17.11 -0.84
C ARG A 140 -9.32 15.63 -1.12
N THR A 141 -10.30 15.06 -1.80
CA THR A 141 -10.22 13.71 -2.34
C THR A 141 -10.59 13.69 -3.81
N THR A 142 -9.78 13.02 -4.63
CA THR A 142 -10.05 12.79 -6.04
C THR A 142 -10.28 11.31 -6.31
N LEU A 143 -11.08 11.03 -7.34
CA LEU A 143 -11.17 9.75 -8.02
C LEU A 143 -10.70 9.97 -9.46
N ASN A 144 -9.61 9.32 -9.85
CA ASN A 144 -8.99 9.48 -11.18
C ASN A 144 -8.76 10.96 -11.55
N GLY A 145 -8.22 11.73 -10.59
CA GLY A 145 -7.92 13.16 -10.74
C GLY A 145 -9.14 14.09 -10.69
N LYS A 146 -10.37 13.56 -10.68
CA LYS A 146 -11.59 14.37 -10.57
C LYS A 146 -12.01 14.47 -9.11
N ALA A 147 -12.43 15.66 -8.67
CA ALA A 147 -12.97 15.83 -7.32
C ALA A 147 -14.09 14.83 -7.06
N SER A 148 -13.98 14.09 -5.95
CA SER A 148 -14.98 13.13 -5.51
C SER A 148 -15.62 13.62 -4.22
N MET A 149 -16.88 13.25 -3.97
CA MET A 149 -17.49 13.49 -2.66
C MET A 149 -16.93 12.49 -1.65
N ALA A 150 -15.78 12.81 -1.07
CA ALA A 150 -15.29 12.20 0.15
C ALA A 150 -14.68 13.29 1.02
N ALA A 151 -15.42 13.70 2.05
CA ALA A 151 -14.86 14.45 3.16
C ALA A 151 -14.49 13.43 4.23
N ILE A 152 -13.22 13.05 4.30
CA ILE A 152 -12.73 12.34 5.48
C ILE A 152 -12.30 13.39 6.49
N ALA A 153 -13.21 13.74 7.39
CA ALA A 153 -12.83 14.24 8.71
C ALA A 153 -12.82 13.03 9.65
N MET A 154 -11.73 12.25 9.65
CA MET A 154 -11.54 11.27 10.73
C MET A 154 -11.16 12.04 12.00
N PRO A 155 -11.68 11.67 13.17
CA PRO A 155 -11.15 12.16 14.43
C PRO A 155 -9.64 11.87 14.50
N THR A 156 -8.85 12.81 15.02
CA THR A 156 -7.38 12.92 14.87
C THR A 156 -6.55 11.71 15.28
N ASP A 157 -7.13 10.68 15.92
CA ASP A 157 -6.40 9.54 16.48
C ASP A 157 -6.87 8.16 15.98
N TRP A 158 -7.89 8.08 15.11
CA TRP A 158 -8.45 6.77 14.67
C TRP A 158 -7.48 5.94 13.82
N TRP A 159 -6.60 6.58 13.06
CA TRP A 159 -5.59 5.89 12.24
C TRP A 159 -4.56 5.13 13.07
N ARG A 160 -4.38 5.47 14.37
CA ARG A 160 -3.42 4.77 15.25
C ARG A 160 -3.78 3.29 15.44
N GLN A 161 -5.08 2.98 15.54
CA GLN A 161 -5.57 1.60 15.61
C GLN A 161 -5.35 0.83 14.30
N GLY A 162 -5.40 1.53 13.15
CA GLY A 162 -5.10 0.94 11.85
C GLY A 162 -3.62 0.53 11.71
N LEU A 163 -2.70 1.35 12.21
CA LEU A 163 -1.26 0.98 12.23
C LEU A 163 -0.98 -0.22 13.15
N GLU A 164 -1.70 -0.34 14.26
CA GLU A 164 -1.63 -1.53 15.11
C GLU A 164 -2.16 -2.77 14.38
N GLN A 165 -3.21 -2.65 13.55
CA GLN A 165 -3.71 -3.76 12.72
C GLN A 165 -2.70 -4.22 11.66
N ILE A 166 -2.07 -3.30 10.94
CA ILE A 166 -0.98 -3.61 9.99
C ILE A 166 0.19 -4.31 10.72
N SER A 167 0.48 -3.91 11.96
CA SER A 167 1.53 -4.51 12.77
C SER A 167 1.14 -5.84 13.44
N SER A 168 -0.15 -6.17 13.54
CA SER A 168 -0.67 -7.29 14.35
C SER A 168 -1.32 -8.42 13.56
N SER A 169 -1.45 -8.28 12.24
CA SER A 169 -2.10 -9.25 11.33
C SER A 169 -1.41 -10.64 11.24
N ARG A 170 -0.39 -10.93 12.06
CA ARG A 170 0.27 -12.26 12.16
C ARG A 170 0.44 -12.77 13.59
N GLN A 171 -0.63 -12.76 14.40
CA GLN A 171 -0.82 -13.75 15.48
C GLN A 171 -1.95 -14.74 15.14
N THR A 172 -1.95 -15.33 13.95
CA THR A 172 -2.70 -16.58 13.65
C THR A 172 -2.10 -17.30 12.46
#